data_AF-A0A7C6QQQ7-F1
#
_entry.id   AF-A0A7C6QQQ7-F1
#
_cell.length_a   1.000
_cell.length_b   1.000
_cell.length_c   1.000
_cell.angle_alpha   90.00
_cell.angle_beta   90.00
_cell.angle_gamma   90.00
#
_symmetry.space_group_name_H-M   'P 1'
#
loop_
_entity.id
_entity.type
_entity.pdbx_description
1 polymer ?
#
loop_
_entity_poly.entity_id
_entity_poly.type
_entity_poly.pdbx_seq_one_letter_code
_entity_poly.pdbx_strand_id
1 'polypeptide(L)'
;MNLPERITNAEERIRDRALKPMLDLLIPDWVYPNHITGLRIVLVSIAIIYYLISTSLVFQFWILCAAALTDFIDGPLARLRGQCSRKGAKLDLAADWYLGSWLGVQVLLTGMLPLTIIALMVIPQVGILITNRILASRPNHQQEQVSTMPLGAAIFRARTMERLQFITVLLGFIFILYSKVTSRAVWYRIGIGTLYCEIFIVCMLLFQKIARVVKQ
;
A
#
# COMPACT_ATOMS: atom_id res chain seq x y z
N MET A 1 4.40 16.38 -19.87
CA MET A 1 4.39 15.16 -19.04
C MET A 1 5.56 15.26 -18.07
N ASN A 2 5.30 15.26 -16.77
CA ASN A 2 6.32 15.49 -15.76
C ASN A 2 7.19 14.23 -15.58
N LEU A 3 8.46 14.39 -15.19
CA LEU A 3 9.40 13.26 -14.95
C LEU A 3 8.80 12.11 -14.09
N PRO A 4 8.03 12.38 -13.01
CA PRO A 4 7.43 11.32 -12.19
C PRO A 4 6.38 10.48 -12.94
N GLU A 5 5.57 11.12 -13.81
CA GLU A 5 4.56 10.43 -14.62
C GLU A 5 5.21 9.48 -15.62
N ARG A 6 6.36 9.88 -16.19
CA ARG A 6 7.14 9.02 -17.09
C ARG A 6 7.64 7.76 -16.41
N ILE A 7 8.12 7.89 -15.17
CA ILE A 7 8.64 6.76 -14.39
C ILE A 7 7.51 5.79 -14.03
N THR A 8 6.37 6.30 -13.55
CA THR A 8 5.19 5.46 -13.25
C THR A 8 4.72 4.70 -14.48
N ASN A 9 4.54 5.40 -15.61
CA ASN A 9 4.07 4.76 -16.84
C ASN A 9 5.06 3.72 -17.37
N ALA A 10 6.36 3.93 -17.16
CA ALA A 10 7.38 2.95 -17.53
C ALA A 10 7.32 1.70 -16.63
N GLU A 11 7.21 1.88 -15.31
CA GLU A 11 7.06 0.79 -14.34
C GLU A 11 5.80 -0.05 -14.64
N GLU A 12 4.67 0.60 -14.86
CA GLU A 12 3.41 -0.07 -15.20
C GLU A 12 3.54 -0.88 -16.49
N ARG A 13 4.12 -0.33 -17.55
CA ARG A 13 4.33 -1.03 -18.82
C ARG A 13 5.24 -2.26 -18.68
N ILE A 14 6.31 -2.14 -17.89
CA ILE A 14 7.23 -3.26 -17.67
C ILE A 14 6.52 -4.39 -16.94
N ARG A 15 5.80 -4.08 -15.85
CA ARG A 15 5.02 -5.06 -15.10
C ARG A 15 3.94 -5.70 -15.96
N ASP A 16 3.16 -4.90 -16.69
CA ASP A 16 2.07 -5.40 -17.52
C ASP A 16 2.60 -6.33 -18.61
N ARG A 17 3.74 -6.00 -19.23
CA ARG A 17 4.40 -6.86 -20.20
C ARG A 17 4.89 -8.18 -19.58
N ALA A 18 5.46 -8.12 -18.38
CA ALA A 18 5.95 -9.31 -17.68
C ALA A 18 4.81 -10.24 -17.24
N LEU A 19 3.69 -9.67 -16.78
CA LEU A 19 2.57 -10.44 -16.26
C LEU A 19 1.59 -10.90 -17.35
N LYS A 20 1.51 -10.22 -18.50
CA LYS A 20 0.62 -10.58 -19.61
C LYS A 20 0.60 -12.09 -19.93
N PRO A 21 1.73 -12.79 -20.17
CA PRO A 21 1.69 -14.22 -20.50
C PRO A 21 1.12 -15.08 -19.38
N MET A 22 1.36 -14.72 -18.11
CA MET A 22 0.82 -15.45 -16.97
C MET A 22 -0.67 -15.17 -16.78
N LEU A 23 -1.10 -13.92 -17.00
CA LEU A 23 -2.51 -13.53 -16.86
C LEU A 23 -3.38 -14.14 -17.95
N ASP A 24 -2.93 -14.11 -19.21
CA ASP A 24 -3.65 -14.70 -20.34
C ASP A 24 -3.73 -16.23 -20.21
N LEU A 25 -2.74 -16.86 -19.58
CA LEU A 25 -2.73 -18.31 -19.33
C LEU A 25 -3.56 -18.74 -18.11
N LEU A 26 -3.48 -18.00 -17.01
CA LEU A 26 -4.01 -18.42 -15.71
C LEU A 26 -5.41 -17.85 -15.42
N ILE A 27 -5.76 -16.69 -16.01
CA ILE A 27 -7.00 -15.97 -15.69
C ILE A 27 -7.93 -15.98 -16.90
N PRO A 28 -9.05 -16.70 -16.83
CA PRO A 28 -10.06 -16.69 -17.89
C PRO A 28 -10.61 -15.28 -18.18
N ASP A 29 -11.10 -15.06 -19.40
CA ASP A 29 -11.63 -13.75 -19.83
C ASP A 29 -12.86 -13.27 -19.05
N TRP A 30 -13.59 -14.19 -18.41
CA TRP A 30 -14.77 -13.86 -17.60
C TRP A 30 -14.45 -13.32 -16.20
N VAL A 31 -13.18 -13.37 -15.77
CA VAL A 31 -12.75 -12.83 -14.47
C VAL A 31 -12.48 -11.33 -14.58
N TYR A 32 -13.30 -10.53 -13.91
CA TYR A 32 -13.12 -9.07 -13.87
C TYR A 32 -12.16 -8.66 -12.74
N PRO A 33 -11.43 -7.54 -12.87
CA PRO A 33 -10.57 -7.01 -11.81
C PRO A 33 -11.30 -6.83 -10.49
N ASN A 34 -12.55 -6.37 -10.52
CA ASN A 34 -13.38 -6.20 -9.33
C ASN A 34 -13.64 -7.52 -8.58
N HIS A 35 -13.65 -8.67 -9.27
CA HIS A 35 -13.76 -9.97 -8.61
C HIS A 35 -12.49 -10.29 -7.81
N ILE A 36 -11.32 -9.90 -8.31
CA ILE A 36 -10.04 -10.09 -7.62
C ILE A 36 -9.94 -9.17 -6.40
N THR A 37 -10.33 -7.91 -6.54
CA THR A 37 -10.40 -6.98 -5.41
C THR A 37 -11.42 -7.46 -4.36
N GLY A 38 -12.58 -7.97 -4.79
CA GLY A 38 -13.57 -8.58 -3.90
C GLY A 38 -13.03 -9.82 -3.18
N LEU A 39 -12.31 -10.68 -3.89
CA LEU A 39 -11.63 -11.84 -3.31
C LEU A 39 -10.61 -11.42 -2.25
N ARG A 40 -9.84 -10.33 -2.46
CA ARG A 40 -8.92 -9.78 -1.45
C ARG A 40 -9.66 -9.46 -0.15
N ILE A 41 -10.79 -8.73 -0.26
CA ILE A 41 -11.58 -8.35 0.91
C ILE A 41 -12.08 -9.60 1.65
N VAL A 42 -12.56 -10.61 0.91
CA VAL A 42 -13.01 -11.88 1.49
C VAL A 42 -11.86 -12.60 2.20
N LEU A 43 -10.68 -12.71 1.58
CA LEU A 43 -9.51 -13.35 2.19
C LEU A 43 -9.08 -12.65 3.48
N VAL A 44 -9.01 -11.32 3.48
CA VAL A 44 -8.69 -10.56 4.70
C VAL A 44 -9.76 -10.77 5.78
N SER A 45 -11.04 -10.78 5.40
CA SER A 45 -12.15 -11.06 6.31
C SER A 45 -12.05 -12.45 6.93
N ILE A 46 -11.70 -13.46 6.12
CA ILE A 46 -11.47 -14.83 6.60
C ILE A 46 -10.30 -14.86 7.59
N ALA A 47 -9.20 -14.15 7.31
CA ALA A 47 -8.07 -14.06 8.23
C ALA A 47 -8.47 -13.43 9.58
N ILE A 48 -9.35 -12.42 9.57
CA ILE A 48 -9.92 -11.83 10.79
C ILE A 48 -10.78 -12.83 11.55
N ILE A 49 -11.68 -13.53 10.86
CA ILE A 49 -12.54 -14.54 11.49
C ILE A 49 -11.66 -15.64 12.13
N TYR A 50 -10.63 -16.08 11.43
CA TYR A 50 -9.67 -17.07 11.94
C TYR A 50 -8.91 -16.59 13.17
N TYR A 51 -8.58 -15.31 13.22
CA TYR A 51 -8.05 -14.71 14.43
C TYR A 51 -9.06 -14.76 15.59
N LEU A 52 -10.32 -14.38 15.35
CA LEU A 52 -11.36 -14.34 16.39
C LEU A 52 -11.68 -15.72 16.96
N ILE A 53 -11.64 -16.77 16.15
CA ILE A 53 -11.82 -18.17 16.61
C ILE A 53 -10.51 -18.81 17.12
N SER A 54 -9.45 -18.01 17.31
CA SER A 54 -8.14 -18.45 17.85
C SER A 54 -7.43 -19.51 17.00
N THR A 55 -7.61 -19.51 15.68
CA THR A 55 -6.87 -20.36 14.75
C THR A 55 -5.38 -20.01 14.75
N SER A 56 -4.52 -20.98 14.45
CA SER A 56 -3.07 -20.76 14.34
C SER A 56 -2.70 -19.59 13.40
N LEU A 57 -1.75 -18.76 13.85
CA LEU A 57 -1.20 -17.63 13.10
C LEU A 57 -0.64 -18.04 11.74
N VAL A 58 -0.16 -19.29 11.60
CA VAL A 58 0.39 -19.82 10.34
C VAL A 58 -0.67 -19.79 9.23
N PHE A 59 -1.91 -20.22 9.53
CA PHE A 59 -2.99 -20.21 8.54
C PHE A 59 -3.41 -18.79 8.18
N GLN A 60 -3.54 -17.93 9.19
CA GLN A 60 -3.88 -16.52 8.98
C GLN A 60 -2.84 -15.83 8.09
N PHE A 61 -1.54 -16.09 8.35
CA PHE A 61 -0.43 -15.55 7.58
C PHE A 61 -0.48 -15.96 6.10
N TRP A 62 -0.69 -17.24 5.80
CA TRP A 62 -0.75 -17.70 4.41
C TRP A 62 -1.95 -17.14 3.65
N ILE A 63 -3.10 -16.98 4.31
CA ILE A 63 -4.28 -16.32 3.72
C ILE A 63 -3.97 -14.86 3.40
N LEU A 64 -3.28 -14.15 4.31
CA LEU A 64 -2.89 -12.76 4.07
C LEU A 64 -1.83 -12.62 2.98
N CYS A 65 -0.91 -13.58 2.85
CA CYS A 65 0.02 -13.62 1.73
C CYS A 65 -0.71 -13.83 0.40
N ALA A 66 -1.73 -14.70 0.37
CA ALA A 66 -2.57 -14.88 -0.81
C ALA A 66 -3.34 -13.58 -1.16
N ALA A 67 -3.88 -12.89 -0.15
CA ALA A 67 -4.55 -11.59 -0.34
C ALA A 67 -3.60 -10.49 -0.83
N ALA A 68 -2.35 -10.46 -0.35
CA ALA A 68 -1.34 -9.53 -0.85
C ALA A 68 -0.95 -9.84 -2.31
N LEU A 69 -0.94 -11.11 -2.71
CA LEU A 69 -0.64 -11.49 -4.07
C LEU A 69 -1.74 -11.05 -5.05
N THR A 70 -3.02 -11.05 -4.62
CA THR A 70 -4.12 -10.60 -5.48
C THR A 70 -4.06 -9.10 -5.78
N ASP A 71 -3.45 -8.27 -4.92
CA ASP A 71 -3.14 -6.84 -5.18
C ASP A 71 -2.13 -6.61 -6.28
N PHE A 72 -1.16 -7.51 -6.40
CA PHE A 72 -0.17 -7.37 -7.46
C PHE A 72 -0.77 -7.63 -8.85
N ILE A 73 -1.91 -8.34 -8.91
CA ILE A 73 -2.49 -8.92 -10.12
C ILE A 73 -3.64 -8.08 -10.68
N ASP A 74 -4.51 -7.50 -9.84
CA ASP A 74 -5.73 -6.84 -10.31
C ASP A 74 -5.48 -5.53 -11.06
N GLY A 75 -4.48 -4.74 -10.64
CA GLY A 75 -4.07 -3.52 -11.34
C GLY A 75 -3.60 -3.78 -12.77
N PRO A 76 -2.62 -4.67 -13.01
CA PRO A 76 -2.24 -5.12 -14.35
C PRO A 76 -3.40 -5.71 -15.15
N LEU A 77 -4.25 -6.53 -14.53
CA LEU A 77 -5.39 -7.13 -15.19
C LEU A 77 -6.38 -6.06 -15.71
N ALA A 78 -6.66 -5.04 -14.91
CA ALA A 78 -7.51 -3.93 -15.30
C ALA A 78 -6.94 -3.14 -16.48
N ARG A 79 -5.62 -2.88 -16.48
CA ARG A 79 -4.94 -2.15 -17.57
C ARG A 79 -4.89 -2.97 -18.85
N LEU A 80 -4.51 -4.24 -18.77
CA LEU A 80 -4.39 -5.13 -19.94
C LEU A 80 -5.74 -5.39 -20.61
N ARG A 81 -6.83 -5.51 -19.84
CA ARG A 81 -8.19 -5.72 -20.38
C ARG A 81 -8.93 -4.42 -20.70
N GLY A 82 -8.33 -3.25 -20.44
CA GLY A 82 -9.00 -1.96 -20.63
C GLY A 82 -10.21 -1.74 -19.71
N GLN A 83 -10.30 -2.47 -18.60
CA GLN A 83 -11.43 -2.48 -17.66
C GLN A 83 -11.22 -1.52 -16.47
N CYS A 84 -10.44 -0.46 -16.66
CA CYS A 84 -10.21 0.56 -15.64
C CYS A 84 -11.49 1.36 -15.37
N SER A 85 -12.03 1.27 -14.16
CA SER A 85 -13.23 2.03 -13.76
C SER A 85 -12.99 2.89 -12.52
N ARG A 86 -13.65 4.05 -12.45
CA ARG A 86 -13.55 4.96 -11.29
C ARG A 86 -14.09 4.32 -9.99
N LYS A 87 -15.08 3.43 -10.10
CA LYS A 87 -15.61 2.67 -8.95
C LYS A 87 -14.62 1.59 -8.51
N GLY A 88 -14.06 0.82 -9.45
CA GLY A 88 -13.04 -0.18 -9.16
C GLY A 88 -11.80 0.42 -8.49
N ALA A 89 -11.31 1.55 -8.99
CA ALA A 89 -10.16 2.24 -8.38
C ALA A 89 -10.40 2.70 -6.93
N LYS A 90 -11.64 3.05 -6.56
CA LYS A 90 -11.97 3.37 -5.16
C LYS A 90 -12.06 2.11 -4.30
N LEU A 91 -12.61 1.03 -4.85
CA LEU A 91 -12.71 -0.26 -4.16
C LEU A 91 -11.31 -0.84 -3.89
N ASP A 92 -10.42 -0.73 -4.86
CA ASP A 92 -9.02 -1.16 -4.78
C ASP A 92 -8.28 -0.45 -3.65
N LEU A 93 -8.34 0.89 -3.62
CA LEU A 93 -7.80 1.67 -2.51
C LEU A 93 -8.35 1.23 -1.13
N ALA A 94 -9.67 0.99 -1.06
CA ALA A 94 -10.28 0.53 0.19
C ALA A 94 -9.79 -0.87 0.59
N ALA A 95 -9.62 -1.78 -0.38
CA ALA A 95 -9.12 -3.12 -0.15
C ALA A 95 -7.64 -3.13 0.27
N ASP A 96 -6.81 -2.24 -0.29
CA ASP A 96 -5.41 -2.05 0.10
C ASP A 96 -5.28 -1.58 1.54
N TRP A 97 -6.06 -0.56 1.89
CA TRP A 97 -6.11 -0.05 3.26
C TRP A 97 -6.59 -1.13 4.22
N TYR A 98 -7.57 -1.93 3.81
CA TYR A 98 -8.08 -3.03 4.63
C TYR A 98 -7.02 -4.11 4.88
N LEU A 99 -6.33 -4.57 3.83
CA LEU A 99 -5.22 -5.52 3.92
C LEU A 99 -4.08 -4.98 4.79
N GLY A 100 -3.60 -3.76 4.48
CA GLY A 100 -2.48 -3.14 5.19
C GLY A 100 -2.80 -2.88 6.66
N SER A 101 -4.01 -2.40 6.97
CA SER A 101 -4.45 -2.16 8.34
C SER A 101 -4.51 -3.45 9.14
N TRP A 102 -5.10 -4.51 8.57
CA TRP A 102 -5.20 -5.78 9.28
C TRP A 102 -3.84 -6.45 9.48
N LEU A 103 -2.95 -6.43 8.47
CA LEU A 103 -1.58 -6.90 8.62
C LEU A 103 -0.82 -6.13 9.70
N GLY A 104 -0.96 -4.79 9.74
CA GLY A 104 -0.39 -3.96 10.79
C GLY A 104 -0.89 -4.34 12.18
N VAL A 105 -2.21 -4.51 12.33
CA VAL A 105 -2.84 -4.98 13.59
C VAL A 105 -2.30 -6.35 13.99
N GLN A 106 -2.20 -7.30 13.07
CA GLN A 106 -1.60 -8.62 13.33
C GLN A 106 -0.18 -8.50 13.87
N VAL A 107 0.68 -7.69 13.25
CA VAL A 107 2.05 -7.51 13.73
C VAL A 107 2.06 -6.87 15.12
N LEU A 108 1.22 -5.87 15.37
CA LEU A 108 1.10 -5.24 16.69
C LEU A 108 0.68 -6.25 17.77
N LEU A 109 -0.29 -7.11 17.47
CA LEU A 109 -0.77 -8.14 18.40
C LEU A 109 0.30 -9.18 18.73
N THR A 110 1.25 -9.44 17.82
CA THR A 110 2.40 -10.32 18.14
C THR A 110 3.40 -9.72 19.12
N GLY A 111 3.33 -8.41 19.40
CA GLY A 111 4.26 -7.70 20.28
C GLY A 111 5.69 -7.60 19.73
N MET A 112 5.91 -7.93 18.45
CA MET A 112 7.24 -7.95 17.83
C MET A 112 7.73 -6.57 17.39
N LEU A 113 6.84 -5.57 17.35
CA LEU A 113 7.19 -4.21 16.98
C LEU A 113 7.61 -3.40 18.22
N PRO A 114 8.86 -2.90 18.28
CA PRO A 114 9.27 -1.95 19.32
C PRO A 114 8.44 -0.67 19.23
N LEU A 115 8.06 -0.11 20.39
CA LEU A 115 7.30 1.15 20.46
C LEU A 115 8.00 2.29 19.71
N THR A 116 9.34 2.30 19.70
CA THR A 116 10.15 3.26 18.94
C THR A 116 9.86 3.23 17.45
N ILE A 117 9.72 2.05 16.84
CA ILE A 117 9.43 1.92 15.41
C ILE A 117 8.01 2.39 15.12
N ILE A 118 7.04 2.01 15.95
CA ILE A 118 5.65 2.45 15.82
C ILE A 118 5.59 3.99 15.86
N ALA A 119 6.25 4.61 16.83
CA ALA A 119 6.31 6.07 16.94
C ALA A 119 6.98 6.71 15.71
N LEU A 120 8.10 6.15 15.24
CA LEU A 120 8.81 6.63 14.06
C LEU A 120 8.04 6.46 12.75
N MET A 121 7.12 5.51 12.65
CA MET A 121 6.22 5.37 11.50
C MET A 121 5.06 6.37 11.57
N VAL A 122 4.44 6.52 12.75
CA VAL A 122 3.22 7.33 12.92
C VAL A 122 3.51 8.84 12.93
N ILE A 123 4.56 9.28 13.63
CA ILE A 123 4.85 10.73 13.80
C ILE A 123 5.06 11.43 12.45
N PRO A 124 5.89 10.91 11.52
CA PRO A 124 6.09 11.56 10.23
C PRO A 124 4.82 11.60 9.38
N GLN A 125 3.97 10.57 9.46
CA GLN A 125 2.68 10.55 8.75
C GLN A 125 1.74 11.66 9.24
N VAL A 126 1.67 11.86 10.56
CA VAL A 126 0.92 12.98 11.16
C VAL A 126 1.52 14.33 10.74
N GLY A 127 2.85 14.44 10.74
CA GLY A 127 3.55 15.63 10.25
C GLY A 127 3.17 15.97 8.80
N ILE A 128 3.18 14.99 7.90
CA ILE A 128 2.78 15.16 6.49
C ILE A 128 1.33 15.63 6.39
N LEU A 129 0.41 15.05 7.17
CA LEU A 129 -1.00 15.43 7.18
C LEU A 129 -1.19 16.89 7.60
N ILE A 130 -0.51 17.31 8.67
CA ILE A 130 -0.56 18.69 9.17
C ILE A 130 0.02 19.66 8.14
N THR A 131 1.21 19.37 7.59
CA THR A 131 1.83 20.22 6.57
C THR A 131 0.93 20.37 5.34
N ASN A 132 0.30 19.28 4.88
CA ASN A 132 -0.65 19.32 3.77
C ASN A 132 -1.86 20.21 4.09
N ARG A 133 -2.43 20.11 5.31
CA ARG A 133 -3.57 20.92 5.73
C ARG A 133 -3.22 22.41 5.81
N ILE A 134 -2.05 22.75 6.34
CA ILE A 134 -1.55 24.14 6.41
C ILE A 134 -1.40 24.73 5.00
N LEU A 135 -0.81 23.99 4.08
CA LEU A 135 -0.62 24.45 2.70
C LEU A 135 -1.96 24.67 1.98
N ALA A 136 -2.94 23.80 2.23
CA ALA A 136 -4.28 23.90 1.66
C ALA A 136 -5.09 25.10 2.19
N SER A 137 -4.78 25.62 3.38
CA SER A 137 -5.43 26.80 3.97
C SER A 137 -4.92 28.14 3.42
N ARG A 138 -3.89 28.16 2.55
CA ARG A 138 -3.35 29.40 1.98
C ARG A 138 -4.09 29.80 0.69
N PRO A 139 -4.54 31.07 0.54
CA PRO A 139 -5.45 31.51 -0.53
C PRO A 139 -4.86 31.43 -1.95
N ASN A 140 -3.54 31.37 -2.11
CA ASN A 140 -2.90 31.29 -3.44
C ASN A 140 -2.89 29.87 -4.06
N HIS A 141 -3.32 28.84 -3.32
CA HIS A 141 -3.41 27.45 -3.81
C HIS A 141 -4.83 27.01 -4.22
N GLN A 142 -5.84 27.88 -4.06
CA GLN A 142 -7.23 27.56 -4.40
C GLN A 142 -7.44 27.29 -5.89
N GLN A 143 -6.69 27.92 -6.79
CA GLN A 143 -6.91 27.76 -8.25
C GLN A 143 -6.33 26.45 -8.82
N GLU A 144 -5.26 25.88 -8.25
CA GLU A 144 -4.68 24.61 -8.74
C GLU A 144 -5.18 23.36 -7.99
N GLN A 145 -5.71 23.51 -6.77
CA GLN A 145 -5.99 22.36 -5.90
C GLN A 145 -7.47 22.17 -5.56
N VAL A 146 -8.32 23.21 -5.66
CA VAL A 146 -9.69 23.18 -5.11
C VAL A 146 -10.78 22.87 -6.15
N SER A 147 -10.51 22.97 -7.45
CA SER A 147 -11.55 22.70 -8.47
C SER A 147 -11.59 21.27 -9.04
N THR A 148 -10.68 20.36 -8.68
CA THR A 148 -10.68 18.98 -9.23
C THR A 148 -10.13 17.90 -8.27
N MET A 149 -10.30 18.06 -6.96
CA MET A 149 -9.89 17.01 -6.02
C MET A 149 -11.08 16.25 -5.42
N PRO A 150 -11.67 15.27 -6.14
CA PRO A 150 -12.19 14.12 -5.43
C PRO A 150 -10.98 13.51 -4.71
N LEU A 151 -11.17 13.04 -3.48
CA LEU A 151 -10.18 12.29 -2.69
C LEU A 151 -9.36 11.27 -3.54
N GLY A 152 -9.97 10.77 -4.63
CA GLY A 152 -9.41 9.99 -5.75
C GLY A 152 -8.28 10.58 -6.63
N ALA A 153 -8.12 11.91 -6.74
CA ALA A 153 -7.15 12.54 -7.64
C ALA A 153 -5.81 12.88 -6.95
N ALA A 154 -5.82 13.09 -5.64
CA ALA A 154 -4.59 13.11 -4.83
C ALA A 154 -3.87 11.75 -4.90
N ILE A 155 -4.65 10.65 -4.99
CA ILE A 155 -4.16 9.28 -5.22
C ILE A 155 -3.51 9.09 -6.61
N PHE A 156 -3.70 10.02 -7.55
CA PHE A 156 -3.21 9.84 -8.92
C PHE A 156 -1.86 10.52 -9.19
N ARG A 157 -1.49 11.58 -8.45
CA ARG A 157 -0.32 12.41 -8.80
C ARG A 157 0.98 12.01 -8.08
N ALA A 158 0.90 11.12 -7.07
CA ALA A 158 2.04 10.58 -6.32
C ALA A 158 2.09 9.03 -6.31
N ARG A 159 1.36 8.39 -7.24
CA ARG A 159 1.01 6.96 -7.23
C ARG A 159 2.18 5.99 -7.08
N THR A 160 3.34 6.26 -7.69
CA THR A 160 4.51 5.36 -7.58
C THR A 160 5.15 5.42 -6.21
N MET A 161 5.36 6.62 -5.66
CA MET A 161 6.07 6.76 -4.39
C MET A 161 5.20 6.30 -3.22
N GLU A 162 3.92 6.66 -3.21
CA GLU A 162 2.95 6.21 -2.19
C GLU A 162 2.74 4.68 -2.26
N ARG A 163 2.63 4.12 -3.47
CA ARG A 163 2.54 2.67 -3.64
C ARG A 163 3.82 1.96 -3.22
N LEU A 164 4.99 2.53 -3.54
CA LEU A 164 6.27 1.95 -3.12
C LEU A 164 6.38 1.95 -1.59
N GLN A 165 5.96 3.03 -0.92
CA GLN A 165 5.87 3.07 0.54
C GLN A 165 4.94 1.99 1.07
N PHE A 166 3.72 1.88 0.52
CA PHE A 166 2.76 0.85 0.91
C PHE A 166 3.34 -0.56 0.75
N ILE A 167 3.90 -0.89 -0.42
CA ILE A 167 4.53 -2.19 -0.69
C ILE A 167 5.69 -2.45 0.28
N THR A 168 6.50 -1.43 0.57
CA THR A 168 7.65 -1.55 1.50
C THR A 168 7.17 -1.84 2.92
N VAL A 169 6.15 -1.13 3.41
CA VAL A 169 5.53 -1.40 4.72
C VAL A 169 4.92 -2.80 4.76
N LEU A 170 4.15 -3.16 3.73
CA LEU A 170 3.50 -4.47 3.60
C LEU A 170 4.53 -5.60 3.66
N LEU A 171 5.64 -5.45 2.92
CA LEU A 171 6.74 -6.41 2.91
C LEU A 171 7.41 -6.52 4.29
N GLY A 172 7.63 -5.39 4.96
CA GLY A 172 8.16 -5.36 6.34
C GLY A 172 7.29 -6.14 7.32
N PHE A 173 5.97 -5.92 7.27
CA PHE A 173 5.00 -6.65 8.10
C PHE A 173 4.97 -8.14 7.79
N ILE A 174 4.97 -8.52 6.50
CA ILE A 174 5.02 -9.92 6.07
C ILE A 174 6.30 -10.59 6.61
N PHE A 175 7.47 -9.96 6.50
CA PHE A 175 8.71 -10.56 7.00
C PHE A 175 8.72 -10.71 8.53
N ILE A 176 8.17 -9.75 9.27
CA ILE A 176 8.05 -9.86 10.73
C ILE A 176 7.12 -11.02 11.10
N LEU A 177 5.95 -11.14 10.48
CA LEU A 177 5.04 -12.27 10.74
C LEU A 177 5.66 -13.61 10.32
N TYR A 178 6.34 -13.64 9.18
CA TYR A 178 7.04 -14.84 8.70
C TYR A 178 8.15 -15.28 9.65
N SER A 179 8.82 -14.33 10.30
CA SER A 179 9.81 -14.61 11.34
C SER A 179 9.20 -15.32 12.55
N LYS A 180 7.96 -14.96 12.92
CA LYS A 180 7.21 -15.62 13.99
C LYS A 180 6.81 -17.05 13.59
N VAL A 181 6.30 -17.20 12.36
CA VAL A 181 5.91 -18.51 11.79
C VAL A 181 7.10 -19.47 11.72
N THR A 182 8.26 -18.99 11.27
CA THR A 182 9.46 -19.84 11.05
C THR A 182 10.39 -19.87 12.28
N SER A 183 10.11 -19.05 13.30
CA SER A 183 10.97 -18.85 14.48
C SER A 183 12.43 -18.50 14.16
N ARG A 184 12.67 -17.84 13.01
CA ARG A 184 14.02 -17.45 12.55
C ARG A 184 14.22 -15.94 12.69
N ALA A 185 15.22 -15.55 13.48
CA ALA A 185 15.54 -14.15 13.74
C ALA A 185 16.02 -13.36 12.51
N VAL A 186 16.52 -14.04 11.47
CA VAL A 186 16.97 -13.39 10.23
C VAL A 186 15.84 -12.63 9.55
N TRP A 187 14.65 -13.25 9.44
CA TRP A 187 13.48 -12.62 8.83
C TRP A 187 12.97 -11.42 9.62
N TYR A 188 13.07 -11.48 10.94
CA TYR A 188 12.73 -10.34 11.79
C TYR A 188 13.66 -9.15 11.51
N ARG A 189 14.98 -9.38 11.44
CA ARG A 189 15.96 -8.33 11.11
C ARG A 189 15.72 -7.73 9.73
N ILE A 190 15.40 -8.57 8.74
CA ILE A 190 15.07 -8.11 7.39
C ILE A 190 13.81 -7.24 7.44
N GLY A 191 12.72 -7.71 8.07
CA GLY A 191 11.47 -6.96 8.15
C GLY A 191 11.62 -5.62 8.86
N ILE A 192 12.32 -5.59 10.00
CA ILE A 192 12.64 -4.35 10.72
C ILE A 192 13.52 -3.42 9.89
N GLY A 193 14.53 -3.96 9.20
CA GLY A 193 15.37 -3.19 8.28
C GLY A 193 14.56 -2.54 7.16
N THR A 194 13.61 -3.27 6.58
CA THR A 194 12.67 -2.75 5.57
C THR A 194 11.83 -1.60 6.12
N LEU A 195 11.32 -1.70 7.36
CA LEU A 195 10.58 -0.61 8.00
C LEU A 195 11.45 0.63 8.26
N TYR A 196 12.71 0.45 8.66
CA TYR A 196 13.64 1.59 8.81
C TYR A 196 13.91 2.31 7.49
N CYS A 197 14.06 1.56 6.39
CA CYS A 197 14.18 2.16 5.05
C CYS A 197 12.96 3.01 4.70
N GLU A 198 11.75 2.53 5.03
CA GLU A 198 10.52 3.28 4.80
C GLU A 198 10.47 4.56 5.66
N ILE A 199 10.75 4.46 6.96
CA ILE A 199 10.81 5.61 7.87
C ILE A 199 11.75 6.68 7.33
N PHE A 200 12.94 6.27 6.84
CA PHE A 200 13.90 7.18 6.25
C PHE A 200 13.33 7.93 5.03
N ILE A 201 12.65 7.21 4.12
CA ILE A 201 12.01 7.80 2.94
C ILE A 201 10.93 8.81 3.37
N VAL A 202 10.07 8.45 4.33
CA VAL A 202 9.00 9.34 4.82
C VAL A 202 9.56 10.60 5.46
N CYS A 203 10.59 10.46 6.30
CA CYS A 203 11.27 11.59 6.93
C CYS A 203 11.88 12.54 5.89
N MET A 204 12.52 12.00 4.84
CA MET A 204 13.05 12.80 3.74
C MET A 204 11.94 13.57 3.01
N LEU A 205 10.80 12.93 2.74
CA LEU A 205 9.65 13.57 2.09
C LEU A 205 9.03 14.66 2.97
N LEU A 206 8.89 14.41 4.27
CA LEU A 206 8.41 15.40 5.23
C LEU A 206 9.32 16.62 5.26
N PHE A 207 10.64 16.42 5.34
CA PHE A 207 11.61 17.50 5.31
C PHE A 207 11.50 18.35 4.04
N GLN A 208 11.39 17.72 2.86
CA GLN A 208 11.19 18.43 1.60
C GLN A 208 9.88 19.24 1.58
N LYS A 209 8.81 18.72 2.17
CA LYS A 209 7.52 19.44 2.27
C LYS A 209 7.62 20.64 3.20
N ILE A 210 8.21 20.48 4.38
CA ILE A 210 8.42 21.58 5.33
C ILE A 210 9.27 22.67 4.69
N ALA A 211 10.37 22.31 4.00
CA ALA A 211 11.23 23.26 3.33
C ALA A 211 10.51 24.11 2.27
N ARG A 212 9.50 23.55 1.57
CA ARG A 212 8.67 24.33 0.63
C ARG A 212 7.74 25.30 1.36
N VAL A 213 7.17 24.89 2.49
CA VAL A 213 6.29 25.76 3.29
C VAL A 213 7.06 26.93 3.90
N VAL A 214 8.34 26.75 4.25
CA VAL A 214 9.18 27.81 4.81
C VAL A 214 9.71 28.77 3.72
N LYS A 215 9.95 28.28 2.50
CA LYS A 215 10.43 29.11 1.37
C LYS A 215 9.35 29.96 0.69
N GLN A 216 8.08 29.82 1.07
CA GLN A 216 6.91 30.54 0.52
C GLN A 216 6.21 31.38 1.58
#